data_AF-A0A2U1E6H0-F1
#
_entry.id   AF-A0A2U1E6H0-F1
#
_cell.length_a   1.000
_cell.length_b   1.000
_cell.length_c   1.000
_cell.angle_alpha   90.00
_cell.angle_beta   90.00
_cell.angle_gamma   90.00
#
_symmetry.space_group_name_H-M   'P 1'
#
loop_
_entity.id
_entity.type
_entity.pdbx_description
1 polymer ?
#
loop_
_entity_poly.entity_id
_entity_poly.type
_entity_poly.pdbx_seq_one_letter_code
_entity_poly.pdbx_strand_id
1 'polypeptide(L)'
;MKPIMSYSGWNKRTSDLKEQIEPFRKYIFICEGANTEVYYFKKLIDMRKELAIHSLIDICLWEKTGKDRDISYAKNLVKFAKNQKEKPENNFDIEHDKMIIVFDGDIFEEKVKGYDELISTIEEDDIAAVTNPGFELFLLLHIENSYEKFIQNNENKFLTKDDKDRYSYAFKLLSEITGINAKKNKEIGTFAKNIKIAIKQEKKINQDIHNIKGNVSSNIGKIIEDIIQDKAK
;
A
#
# COMPACT_ATOMS: atom_id res chain seq x y z
N MET A 1 -1.80 25.73 -3.06
CA MET A 1 -2.27 24.42 -3.56
C MET A 1 -2.60 23.54 -2.36
N LYS A 2 -3.69 22.77 -2.41
CA LYS A 2 -4.04 21.83 -1.33
C LYS A 2 -2.90 20.78 -1.20
N PRO A 3 -2.51 20.38 0.02
CA PRO A 3 -1.41 19.42 0.23
C PRO A 3 -1.79 17.96 -0.02
N ILE A 4 -3.10 17.66 -0.08
CA ILE A 4 -3.65 16.35 -0.41
C ILE A 4 -4.74 16.48 -1.46
N MET A 5 -4.76 15.54 -2.41
CA MET A 5 -5.92 15.24 -3.25
C MET A 5 -6.49 13.87 -2.85
N SER A 6 -7.79 13.79 -2.61
CA SER A 6 -8.47 12.53 -2.32
C SER A 6 -8.97 11.89 -3.61
N TYR A 7 -8.59 10.64 -3.85
CA TYR A 7 -9.11 9.81 -4.93
C TYR A 7 -10.04 8.75 -4.35
N SER A 8 -11.30 8.78 -4.78
CA SER A 8 -12.31 7.78 -4.40
C SER A 8 -13.10 7.30 -5.62
N GLY A 9 -13.46 6.02 -5.62
CA GLY A 9 -14.32 5.41 -6.65
C GLY A 9 -15.80 5.73 -6.49
N TRP A 10 -16.16 6.56 -5.51
CA TRP A 10 -17.54 6.79 -5.08
C TRP A 10 -18.38 7.66 -6.03
N ASN A 11 -17.71 8.44 -6.88
CA ASN A 11 -18.33 9.37 -7.81
C ASN A 11 -18.69 8.78 -9.19
N LYS A 12 -18.44 7.49 -9.47
CA LYS A 12 -18.85 6.83 -10.73
C LYS A 12 -20.15 6.03 -10.52
N ARG A 13 -21.30 6.72 -10.60
CA ARG A 13 -22.63 6.09 -10.62
C ARG A 13 -23.21 6.09 -12.02
N THR A 14 -23.65 4.93 -12.48
CA THR A 14 -24.70 4.77 -13.50
C THR A 14 -25.86 4.06 -12.82
N SER A 15 -26.66 4.81 -12.04
CA SER A 15 -28.06 4.54 -11.68
C SER A 15 -28.47 5.46 -10.53
N ASP A 16 -29.08 6.58 -10.87
CA ASP A 16 -29.53 7.64 -9.96
C ASP A 16 -30.83 7.29 -9.20
N LEU A 17 -30.95 6.08 -8.63
CA LEU A 17 -32.20 5.63 -7.97
C LEU A 17 -32.01 4.85 -6.66
N LYS A 18 -30.81 4.76 -6.09
CA LYS A 18 -30.63 4.22 -4.73
C LYS A 18 -30.09 5.31 -3.80
N GLU A 19 -30.74 5.48 -2.65
CA GLU A 19 -30.25 6.31 -1.55
C GLU A 19 -28.78 6.01 -1.31
N GLN A 20 -27.99 7.08 -1.32
CA GLN A 20 -26.56 7.05 -1.08
C GLN A 20 -26.35 6.88 0.41
N ILE A 21 -26.18 5.63 0.87
CA ILE A 21 -25.77 5.37 2.26
C ILE A 21 -24.30 5.81 2.37
N GLU A 22 -24.02 6.81 3.21
CA GLU A 22 -22.66 7.20 3.58
C GLU A 22 -21.93 5.99 4.17
N PRO A 23 -20.66 5.75 3.79
CA PRO A 23 -19.90 4.64 4.37
C PRO A 23 -19.74 4.86 5.87
N PHE A 24 -19.86 3.78 6.63
CA PHE A 24 -19.59 3.77 8.06
C PHE A 24 -18.09 3.93 8.36
N ARG A 25 -17.22 3.36 7.52
CA ARG A 25 -15.76 3.41 7.70
C ARG A 25 -15.06 3.64 6.37
N LYS A 26 -14.07 4.52 6.36
CA LYS A 26 -13.13 4.71 5.25
C LYS A 26 -11.76 4.17 5.63
N TYR A 27 -11.20 3.33 4.76
CA TYR A 27 -9.77 3.02 4.77
C TYR A 27 -9.07 3.93 3.78
N ILE A 28 -8.17 4.78 4.28
CA ILE A 28 -7.51 5.80 3.48
C ILE A 28 -6.04 5.42 3.33
N PHE A 29 -5.63 5.07 2.12
CA PHE A 29 -4.23 4.82 1.80
C PHE A 29 -3.47 6.14 1.68
N ILE A 30 -2.26 6.19 2.23
CA ILE A 30 -1.27 7.23 1.95
C ILE A 30 0.08 6.56 1.73
N CYS A 31 0.73 6.88 0.61
CA CYS A 31 1.94 6.17 0.17
C CYS A 31 3.18 7.04 0.33
N GLU A 32 4.32 6.42 0.62
CA GLU A 32 5.64 7.05 0.52
C GLU A 32 5.96 7.38 -0.95
N GLY A 33 5.87 6.41 -1.86
CA GLY A 33 6.08 6.65 -3.28
C GLY A 33 4.96 7.43 -3.95
N ALA A 34 5.34 8.23 -4.94
CA ALA A 34 4.44 9.15 -5.64
C ALA A 34 3.87 8.60 -6.97
N ASN A 35 4.32 7.43 -7.42
CA ASN A 35 3.97 6.91 -8.75
C ASN A 35 3.43 5.47 -8.66
N THR A 36 4.29 4.48 -8.40
CA THR A 36 3.96 3.04 -8.53
C THR A 36 2.76 2.65 -7.66
N GLU A 37 2.81 3.00 -6.38
CA GLU A 37 1.80 2.75 -5.37
C GLU A 37 0.51 3.51 -5.70
N VAL A 38 0.64 4.78 -6.10
CA VAL A 38 -0.49 5.61 -6.54
C VAL A 38 -1.22 4.97 -7.72
N TYR A 39 -0.51 4.49 -8.74
CA TYR A 39 -1.12 3.80 -9.87
C TYR A 39 -1.82 2.51 -9.46
N TYR A 40 -1.20 1.74 -8.56
CA TYR A 40 -1.74 0.50 -8.03
C TYR A 40 -3.02 0.73 -7.22
N PHE A 41 -2.99 1.59 -6.20
CA PHE A 41 -4.13 1.82 -5.33
C PHE A 41 -5.28 2.53 -6.04
N LYS A 42 -5.01 3.44 -6.99
CA LYS A 42 -6.07 3.98 -7.86
C LYS A 42 -6.82 2.87 -8.58
N LYS A 43 -6.09 1.89 -9.12
CA LYS A 43 -6.72 0.77 -9.83
C LYS A 43 -7.48 -0.14 -8.88
N LEU A 44 -6.94 -0.41 -7.69
CA LEU A 44 -7.62 -1.19 -6.64
C LEU A 44 -8.94 -0.52 -6.22
N ILE A 45 -8.93 0.80 -6.01
CA ILE A 45 -10.11 1.61 -5.65
C ILE A 45 -11.18 1.57 -6.75
N ASP A 46 -10.78 1.71 -8.02
CA ASP A 46 -11.69 1.56 -9.17
C ASP A 46 -12.36 0.17 -9.18
N MET A 47 -11.69 -0.86 -8.64
CA MET A 47 -12.15 -2.25 -8.63
C MET A 47 -12.93 -2.66 -7.38
N ARG A 48 -13.15 -1.77 -6.41
CA ARG A 48 -13.75 -2.10 -5.10
C ARG A 48 -15.04 -2.94 -5.17
N LYS A 49 -15.89 -2.71 -6.19
CA LYS A 49 -17.13 -3.46 -6.41
C LYS A 49 -16.85 -4.90 -6.86
N GLU A 50 -15.89 -5.08 -7.76
CA GLU A 50 -15.44 -6.40 -8.25
C GLU A 50 -14.79 -7.21 -7.11
N LEU A 51 -14.17 -6.52 -6.15
CA LEU A 51 -13.61 -7.10 -4.94
C LEU A 51 -14.66 -7.45 -3.87
N ALA A 52 -15.93 -7.14 -4.11
CA ALA A 52 -17.03 -7.36 -3.17
C ALA A 52 -16.82 -6.69 -1.80
N ILE A 53 -16.14 -5.54 -1.77
CA ILE A 53 -16.02 -4.71 -0.55
C ILE A 53 -17.42 -4.27 -0.12
N HIS A 54 -17.70 -4.41 1.17
CA HIS A 54 -19.02 -4.11 1.74
C HIS A 54 -19.43 -2.65 1.46
N SER A 55 -20.72 -2.39 1.19
CA SER A 55 -21.18 -1.06 0.77
C SER A 55 -21.02 0.03 1.84
N LEU A 56 -20.87 -0.36 3.10
CA LEU A 56 -20.59 0.55 4.23
C LEU A 56 -19.09 0.81 4.44
N ILE A 57 -18.21 0.13 3.69
CA ILE A 57 -16.77 0.34 3.73
C ILE A 57 -16.37 1.08 2.46
N ASP A 58 -15.64 2.19 2.60
CA ASP A 58 -14.99 2.84 1.47
C ASP A 58 -13.47 2.68 1.53
N ILE A 59 -12.85 2.70 0.35
CA ILE A 59 -11.40 2.76 0.19
C ILE A 59 -11.03 4.01 -0.62
N CYS A 60 -10.13 4.81 -0.07
CA CYS A 60 -9.69 6.08 -0.66
C CYS A 60 -8.17 6.15 -0.72
N LEU A 61 -7.62 6.99 -1.58
CA LEU A 61 -6.20 7.31 -1.63
C LEU A 61 -6.01 8.81 -1.40
N TRP A 62 -5.17 9.18 -0.44
CA TRP A 62 -4.69 10.54 -0.25
C TRP A 62 -3.34 10.72 -0.97
N GLU A 63 -3.37 11.43 -2.09
CA GLU A 63 -2.18 11.76 -2.86
C GLU A 63 -1.52 13.02 -2.31
N LYS A 64 -0.23 12.94 -1.97
CA LYS A 64 0.58 14.10 -1.59
C LYS A 64 0.83 15.00 -2.79
N THR A 65 0.61 16.31 -2.64
CA THR A 65 0.72 17.28 -3.73
C THR A 65 1.58 18.49 -3.38
N GLY A 66 2.01 19.23 -4.40
CA GLY A 66 2.81 20.45 -4.23
C GLY A 66 4.17 20.17 -3.58
N LYS A 67 4.49 20.93 -2.53
CA LYS A 67 5.77 20.82 -1.81
C LYS A 67 5.91 19.52 -1.02
N ASP A 68 4.79 18.86 -0.74
CA ASP A 68 4.72 17.65 0.09
C ASP A 68 4.78 16.35 -0.75
N ARG A 69 4.85 16.47 -2.08
CA ARG A 69 4.89 15.33 -3.01
C ARG A 69 6.03 14.37 -2.70
N ASP A 70 7.19 14.93 -2.37
CA ASP A 70 8.44 14.20 -2.19
C ASP A 70 8.75 13.95 -0.70
N ILE A 71 7.73 13.94 0.17
CA ILE A 71 7.90 13.45 1.54
C ILE A 71 8.36 11.99 1.47
N SER A 72 9.66 11.83 1.71
CA SER A 72 10.34 10.57 1.93
C SER A 72 10.48 10.33 3.43
N TYR A 73 10.80 9.08 3.76
CA TYR A 73 10.94 8.56 5.11
C TYR A 73 9.61 8.42 5.84
N ALA A 74 9.32 7.18 6.25
CA ALA A 74 8.06 6.81 6.90
C ALA A 74 7.70 7.69 8.10
N LYS A 75 8.65 8.12 8.94
CA LYS A 75 8.35 9.03 10.08
C LYS A 75 7.74 10.37 9.63
N ASN A 76 8.21 10.93 8.53
CA ASN A 76 7.66 12.19 8.00
C ASN A 76 6.27 11.97 7.41
N LEU A 77 6.05 10.81 6.76
CA LEU A 77 4.75 10.42 6.22
C LEU A 77 3.70 10.28 7.33
N VAL A 78 4.05 9.67 8.47
CA VAL A 78 3.17 9.55 9.64
C VAL A 78 2.81 10.93 10.19
N LYS A 79 3.80 11.80 10.41
CA LYS A 79 3.55 13.17 10.89
C LYS A 79 2.64 13.94 9.93
N PHE A 80 2.88 13.80 8.64
CA PHE A 80 2.04 14.41 7.61
C PHE A 80 0.61 13.86 7.67
N ALA A 81 0.42 12.55 7.78
CA ALA A 81 -0.91 11.94 7.89
C ALA A 81 -1.67 12.44 9.13
N LYS A 82 -1.04 12.45 10.32
CA LYS A 82 -1.63 12.97 11.57
C LYS A 82 -2.11 14.42 11.40
N ASN A 83 -1.27 15.30 10.85
CA ASN A 83 -1.64 16.70 10.58
C ASN A 83 -2.81 16.87 9.59
N GLN A 84 -3.08 15.87 8.74
CA GLN A 84 -4.12 15.95 7.71
C GLN A 84 -5.44 15.37 8.21
N LYS A 85 -5.39 14.44 9.17
CA LYS A 85 -6.57 13.96 9.92
C LYS A 85 -7.22 15.08 10.73
N GLU A 86 -6.43 15.99 11.30
CA GLU A 86 -6.90 17.14 12.10
C GLU A 86 -7.63 18.22 11.29
N LYS A 87 -7.53 18.19 9.96
CA LYS A 87 -8.07 19.22 9.08
C LYS A 87 -9.54 18.95 8.75
N PRO A 88 -10.48 19.82 9.16
CA PRO A 88 -11.91 19.61 8.92
C PRO A 88 -12.26 19.42 7.44
N GLU A 89 -11.52 20.07 6.53
CA GLU A 89 -11.74 19.97 5.07
C GLU A 89 -11.40 18.61 4.46
N ASN A 90 -10.78 17.71 5.23
CA ASN A 90 -10.47 16.35 4.81
C ASN A 90 -11.52 15.33 5.27
N ASN A 91 -12.47 15.73 6.12
CA ASN A 91 -13.61 14.93 6.56
C ASN A 91 -13.21 13.51 7.05
N PHE A 92 -12.15 13.46 7.85
CA PHE A 92 -11.66 12.23 8.49
C PHE A 92 -12.43 12.01 9.79
N ASP A 93 -13.08 10.85 9.91
CA ASP A 93 -13.76 10.46 11.14
C ASP A 93 -12.78 9.70 12.06
N ILE A 94 -12.40 10.30 13.19
CA ILE A 94 -11.42 9.69 14.10
C ILE A 94 -11.93 8.42 14.80
N GLU A 95 -13.24 8.27 14.93
CA GLU A 95 -13.84 7.10 15.59
C GLU A 95 -13.91 5.91 14.64
N HIS A 96 -14.19 6.17 13.35
CA HIS A 96 -14.50 5.10 12.40
C HIS A 96 -13.46 4.89 11.30
N ASP A 97 -12.83 5.96 10.79
CA ASP A 97 -11.89 5.89 9.66
C ASP A 97 -10.52 5.40 10.10
N LYS A 98 -9.81 4.74 9.18
CA LYS A 98 -8.45 4.23 9.40
C LYS A 98 -7.50 4.69 8.30
N MET A 99 -6.38 5.28 8.69
CA MET A 99 -5.28 5.53 7.75
C MET A 99 -4.48 4.25 7.53
N ILE A 100 -4.11 3.96 6.29
CA ILE A 100 -3.17 2.90 5.92
C ILE A 100 -1.93 3.59 5.36
N ILE A 101 -0.84 3.53 6.13
CA ILE A 101 0.42 4.20 5.82
C ILE A 101 1.33 3.22 5.11
N VAL A 102 1.51 3.40 3.81
CA VAL A 102 2.25 2.50 2.92
C VAL A 102 3.68 2.98 2.71
N PHE A 103 4.67 2.17 3.07
CA PHE A 103 6.08 2.52 2.94
C PHE A 103 6.99 1.28 2.75
N ASP A 104 8.19 1.54 2.25
CA ASP A 104 9.21 0.50 2.03
C ASP A 104 10.07 0.29 3.29
N GLY A 105 10.44 -0.96 3.53
CA GLY A 105 11.21 -1.41 4.70
C GLY A 105 12.73 -1.31 4.54
N ASP A 106 13.22 -1.00 3.34
CA ASP A 106 14.64 -1.07 2.97
C ASP A 106 15.57 -0.28 3.90
N ILE A 107 15.19 0.94 4.28
CA ILE A 107 15.98 1.81 5.14
C ILE A 107 16.19 1.22 6.55
N PHE A 108 15.35 0.27 6.96
CA PHE A 108 15.41 -0.36 8.28
C PHE A 108 16.30 -1.62 8.32
N GLU A 109 16.76 -2.13 7.17
CA GLU A 109 17.75 -3.21 7.11
C GLU A 109 19.11 -2.78 7.71
N GLU A 110 19.47 -1.49 7.58
CA GLU A 110 20.81 -0.97 7.90
C GLU A 110 21.02 -0.51 9.35
N LYS A 111 20.14 -0.94 10.28
CA LYS A 111 20.15 -0.52 11.70
C LYS A 111 19.75 0.94 11.94
N VAL A 112 18.75 1.45 11.23
CA VAL A 112 18.06 2.67 11.69
C VAL A 112 17.32 2.35 12.98
N LYS A 113 17.66 3.04 14.06
CA LYS A 113 16.92 2.97 15.33
C LYS A 113 15.52 3.58 15.14
N GLY A 114 14.51 2.96 15.74
CA GLY A 114 13.16 3.51 15.81
C GLY A 114 12.19 3.02 14.75
N TYR A 115 12.43 1.84 14.15
CA TYR A 115 11.39 1.12 13.41
C TYR A 115 10.26 0.70 14.35
N ASP A 116 10.59 0.03 15.47
CA ASP A 116 9.58 -0.42 16.45
C ASP A 116 8.77 0.75 17.02
N GLU A 117 9.44 1.88 17.30
CA GLU A 117 8.80 3.13 17.72
C GLU A 117 7.85 3.67 16.64
N LEU A 118 8.28 3.66 15.38
CA LEU A 118 7.46 4.07 14.25
C LEU A 118 6.23 3.18 14.11
N ILE A 119 6.39 1.85 14.13
CA ILE A 119 5.28 0.91 14.04
C ILE A 119 4.31 1.11 15.21
N SER A 120 4.82 1.20 16.44
CA SER A 120 4.00 1.47 17.62
C SER A 120 3.21 2.78 17.49
N THR A 121 3.84 3.85 16.97
CA THR A 121 3.20 5.16 16.76
C THR A 121 2.09 5.11 15.70
N ILE A 122 2.21 4.22 14.70
CA ILE A 122 1.18 4.04 13.68
C ILE A 122 0.03 3.21 14.25
N GLU A 123 0.33 2.09 14.91
CA GLU A 123 -0.64 1.14 15.45
C GLU A 123 -1.49 1.70 16.62
N GLU A 124 -1.14 2.87 17.17
CA GLU A 124 -1.99 3.63 18.11
C GLU A 124 -3.40 3.84 17.55
N ASP A 125 -3.50 4.28 16.28
CA ASP A 125 -4.77 4.69 15.68
C ASP A 125 -4.98 4.15 14.25
N ASP A 126 -3.89 3.81 13.56
CA ASP A 126 -3.81 3.59 12.11
C ASP A 126 -3.14 2.23 11.79
N ILE A 127 -2.98 1.92 10.51
CA ILE A 127 -2.44 0.64 10.03
C ILE A 127 -1.14 0.89 9.27
N ALA A 128 -0.07 0.18 9.66
CA ALA A 128 1.19 0.18 8.93
C ALA A 128 1.16 -0.88 7.80
N ALA A 129 1.37 -0.42 6.57
CA ALA A 129 1.43 -1.23 5.36
C ALA A 129 2.89 -1.23 4.84
N VAL A 130 3.59 -2.34 5.02
CA VAL A 130 5.06 -2.39 4.83
C VAL A 130 5.43 -3.43 3.78
N THR A 131 6.35 -3.06 2.90
CA THR A 131 7.01 -3.98 1.96
C THR A 131 8.52 -3.94 2.12
N ASN A 132 9.16 -5.08 2.33
CA ASN A 132 10.62 -5.20 2.49
C ASN A 132 11.20 -6.18 1.46
N PRO A 133 12.08 -5.77 0.54
CA PRO A 133 12.75 -4.46 0.50
C PRO A 133 11.90 -3.31 -0.03
N GLY A 134 10.89 -3.57 -0.87
CA GLY A 134 10.03 -2.51 -1.38
C GLY A 134 8.85 -2.98 -2.20
N PHE A 135 8.01 -2.05 -2.64
CA PHE A 135 6.70 -2.32 -3.22
C PHE A 135 6.72 -3.22 -4.45
N GLU A 136 7.81 -3.23 -5.24
CA GLU A 136 7.94 -4.14 -6.38
C GLU A 136 7.92 -5.62 -5.99
N LEU A 137 8.29 -5.98 -4.75
CA LEU A 137 8.09 -7.33 -4.21
C LEU A 137 6.61 -7.70 -4.21
N PHE A 138 5.75 -6.82 -3.68
CA PHE A 138 4.32 -7.06 -3.62
C PHE A 138 3.71 -7.14 -5.03
N LEU A 139 4.20 -6.34 -5.98
CA LEU A 139 3.79 -6.44 -7.38
C LEU A 139 4.15 -7.79 -8.01
N LEU A 140 5.33 -8.36 -7.72
CA LEU A 140 5.70 -9.70 -8.19
C LEU A 140 4.69 -10.77 -7.72
N LEU A 141 4.12 -10.63 -6.52
CA LEU A 141 3.13 -11.59 -5.99
C LEU A 141 1.82 -11.61 -6.78
N HIS A 142 1.57 -10.67 -7.69
CA HIS A 142 0.41 -10.70 -8.59
C HIS A 142 0.60 -11.62 -9.80
N ILE A 143 1.83 -12.06 -10.05
CA ILE A 143 2.17 -13.01 -11.11
C ILE A 143 1.99 -14.42 -10.56
N GLU A 144 1.22 -15.26 -11.26
CA GLU A 144 0.90 -16.60 -10.80
C GLU A 144 2.16 -17.46 -10.60
N ASN A 145 2.26 -18.11 -9.43
CA ASN A 145 3.38 -18.95 -8.99
C ASN A 145 4.72 -18.19 -8.89
N SER A 146 4.71 -16.86 -8.75
CA SER A 146 5.93 -16.06 -8.63
C SER A 146 6.67 -16.31 -7.32
N TYR A 147 5.97 -16.67 -6.25
CA TYR A 147 6.61 -17.05 -5.00
C TYR A 147 7.54 -18.25 -5.23
N GLU A 148 7.01 -19.36 -5.73
CA GLU A 148 7.77 -20.58 -5.98
C GLU A 148 8.88 -20.39 -7.02
N LYS A 149 8.59 -19.62 -8.08
CA LYS A 149 9.53 -19.46 -9.19
C LYS A 149 10.70 -18.52 -8.88
N PHE A 150 10.45 -17.45 -8.12
CA PHE A 150 11.39 -16.34 -8.06
C PHE A 150 11.77 -15.91 -6.65
N ILE A 151 10.92 -16.14 -5.65
CA ILE A 151 11.16 -15.66 -4.27
C ILE A 151 11.69 -16.77 -3.40
N GLN A 152 11.03 -17.93 -3.39
CA GLN A 152 11.41 -19.08 -2.58
C GLN A 152 12.86 -19.50 -2.86
N ASN A 153 13.65 -19.64 -1.80
CA ASN A 153 15.08 -19.97 -1.84
C ASN A 153 15.97 -18.88 -2.50
N ASN A 154 15.42 -17.71 -2.81
CA ASN A 154 16.11 -16.59 -3.45
C ASN A 154 15.96 -15.29 -2.64
N GLU A 155 15.44 -15.35 -1.42
CA GLU A 155 15.12 -14.21 -0.55
C GLU A 155 16.34 -13.30 -0.34
N ASN A 156 17.53 -13.89 -0.19
CA ASN A 156 18.78 -13.15 -0.06
C ASN A 156 19.06 -12.20 -1.24
N LYS A 157 18.63 -12.54 -2.47
CA LYS A 157 18.81 -11.67 -3.64
C LYS A 157 17.98 -10.40 -3.53
N PHE A 158 16.79 -10.48 -2.92
CA PHE A 158 15.95 -9.32 -2.65
C PHE A 158 16.58 -8.40 -1.60
N LEU A 159 17.25 -8.99 -0.62
CA LEU A 159 17.87 -8.28 0.50
C LEU A 159 19.37 -8.01 0.30
N THR A 160 19.86 -8.08 -0.94
CA THR A 160 21.24 -7.70 -1.28
C THR A 160 21.24 -6.42 -2.09
N LYS A 161 22.02 -5.44 -1.66
CA LYS A 161 22.20 -4.17 -2.38
C LYS A 161 23.02 -4.35 -3.66
N ASP A 162 22.71 -3.54 -4.66
CA ASP A 162 23.49 -3.45 -5.90
C ASP A 162 24.75 -2.59 -5.73
N ASP A 163 25.51 -2.43 -6.82
CA ASP A 163 26.71 -1.59 -6.94
C ASP A 163 26.47 -0.11 -6.60
N LYS A 164 25.20 0.31 -6.55
CA LYS A 164 24.76 1.67 -6.22
C LYS A 164 24.09 1.75 -4.85
N ASP A 165 24.31 0.74 -4.00
CA ASP A 165 23.82 0.68 -2.63
C ASP A 165 22.29 0.65 -2.51
N ARG A 166 21.60 0.02 -3.48
CA ARG A 166 20.12 -0.06 -3.52
C ARG A 166 19.62 -1.50 -3.63
N TYR A 167 18.49 -1.80 -2.99
CA TYR A 167 17.78 -3.07 -3.14
C TYR A 167 17.01 -3.13 -4.47
N SER A 168 17.72 -3.25 -5.59
CA SER A 168 17.12 -3.13 -6.93
C SER A 168 16.66 -4.45 -7.57
N TYR A 169 16.87 -5.60 -6.90
CA TYR A 169 16.58 -6.92 -7.47
C TYR A 169 15.10 -7.09 -7.84
N ALA A 170 14.18 -6.77 -6.92
CA ALA A 170 12.74 -6.89 -7.16
C ALA A 170 12.29 -6.06 -8.37
N PHE A 171 12.74 -4.80 -8.45
CA PHE A 171 12.44 -3.89 -9.56
C PHE A 171 12.96 -4.43 -10.91
N LYS A 172 14.22 -4.90 -10.94
CA LYS A 172 14.84 -5.45 -12.16
C LYS A 172 14.10 -6.71 -12.63
N LEU A 173 13.83 -7.63 -11.71
CA LEU A 173 13.11 -8.87 -11.99
C LEU A 173 11.68 -8.60 -12.49
N LEU A 174 10.95 -7.69 -11.84
CA LEU A 174 9.62 -7.27 -12.27
C LEU A 174 9.65 -6.70 -13.69
N SER A 175 10.61 -5.82 -13.99
CA SER A 175 10.79 -5.25 -15.33
C SER A 175 11.16 -6.31 -16.37
N GLU A 176 11.97 -7.31 -16.01
CA GLU A 176 12.38 -8.40 -16.89
C GLU A 176 11.20 -9.31 -17.25
N ILE A 177 10.40 -9.72 -16.27
CA ILE A 177 9.27 -10.62 -16.48
C ILE A 177 8.14 -9.94 -17.25
N THR A 178 7.91 -8.65 -16.99
CA THR A 178 6.70 -7.96 -17.48
C THR A 178 6.98 -7.05 -18.68
N GLY A 179 8.23 -6.66 -18.91
CA GLY A 179 8.58 -5.60 -19.86
C GLY A 179 8.15 -4.19 -19.41
N ILE A 180 7.61 -4.04 -18.19
CA ILE A 180 7.05 -2.78 -17.68
C ILE A 180 8.01 -2.11 -16.71
N ASN A 181 8.30 -0.83 -16.94
CA ASN A 181 8.97 0.00 -15.94
C ASN A 181 7.97 0.50 -14.90
N ALA A 182 7.92 -0.14 -13.73
CA ALA A 182 6.96 0.14 -12.66
C ALA A 182 6.94 1.62 -12.21
N LYS A 183 8.08 2.33 -12.27
CA LYS A 183 8.20 3.72 -11.81
C LYS A 183 7.64 4.75 -12.80
N LYS A 184 7.45 4.36 -14.07
CA LYS A 184 7.08 5.27 -15.16
C LYS A 184 5.79 4.88 -15.88
N ASN A 185 5.47 3.59 -15.96
CA ASN A 185 4.32 3.10 -16.71
C ASN A 185 3.13 2.84 -15.77
N LYS A 186 2.06 3.63 -15.95
CA LYS A 186 0.79 3.50 -15.21
C LYS A 186 0.10 2.14 -15.36
N GLU A 187 0.43 1.38 -16.41
CA GLU A 187 -0.10 0.02 -16.62
C GLU A 187 0.28 -0.93 -15.49
N ILE A 188 1.31 -0.62 -14.71
CA ILE A 188 1.63 -1.38 -13.50
C ILE A 188 0.44 -1.46 -12.54
N GLY A 189 -0.42 -0.43 -12.51
CA GLY A 189 -1.62 -0.44 -11.69
C GLY A 189 -2.59 -1.57 -12.04
N THR A 190 -2.57 -2.09 -13.27
CA THR A 190 -3.43 -3.19 -13.70
C THR A 190 -3.18 -4.49 -12.94
N PHE A 191 -2.05 -4.61 -12.26
CA PHE A 191 -1.71 -5.75 -11.40
C PHE A 191 -2.74 -5.92 -10.28
N ALA A 192 -3.38 -4.85 -9.81
CA ALA A 192 -4.46 -4.91 -8.83
C ALA A 192 -5.60 -5.85 -9.23
N LYS A 193 -5.78 -6.15 -10.53
CA LYS A 193 -6.76 -7.16 -11.00
C LYS A 193 -6.49 -8.57 -10.46
N ASN A 194 -5.23 -8.87 -10.16
CA ASN A 194 -4.79 -10.16 -9.68
C ASN A 194 -4.57 -10.16 -8.15
N ILE A 195 -5.17 -9.23 -7.41
CA ILE A 195 -4.97 -9.11 -5.95
C ILE A 195 -5.25 -10.41 -5.20
N LYS A 196 -6.22 -11.23 -5.61
CA LYS A 196 -6.48 -12.53 -4.99
C LYS A 196 -5.28 -13.49 -5.10
N ILE A 197 -4.52 -13.42 -6.20
CA ILE A 197 -3.28 -14.18 -6.38
C ILE A 197 -2.22 -13.65 -5.40
N ALA A 198 -2.06 -12.32 -5.34
CA ALA A 198 -1.12 -11.69 -4.42
C ALA A 198 -1.41 -12.02 -2.95
N ILE A 199 -2.66 -11.93 -2.50
CA ILE A 199 -3.08 -12.32 -1.14
C ILE A 199 -2.67 -13.77 -0.83
N LYS A 200 -2.94 -14.71 -1.75
CA LYS A 200 -2.60 -16.12 -1.55
C LYS A 200 -1.10 -16.35 -1.48
N GLN A 201 -0.31 -15.66 -2.30
CA GLN A 201 1.15 -15.82 -2.32
C GLN A 201 1.84 -15.05 -1.19
N GLU A 202 1.30 -13.92 -0.75
CA GLU A 202 1.84 -13.13 0.37
C GLU A 202 1.84 -13.93 1.68
N LYS A 203 0.85 -14.80 1.88
CA LYS A 203 0.80 -15.74 3.03
C LYS A 203 2.00 -16.69 3.11
N LYS A 204 2.83 -16.78 2.06
CA LYS A 204 4.03 -17.63 1.99
C LYS A 204 5.33 -16.87 2.28
N ILE A 205 5.26 -15.55 2.45
CA ILE A 205 6.38 -14.71 2.90
C ILE A 205 6.08 -14.15 4.29
N ASN A 206 7.02 -13.42 4.89
CA ASN A 206 6.82 -12.85 6.21
C ASN A 206 5.76 -11.72 6.17
N GLN A 207 4.65 -11.89 6.88
CA GLN A 207 3.61 -10.87 7.05
C GLN A 207 3.70 -10.15 8.40
N ASP A 208 4.65 -10.53 9.25
CA ASP A 208 4.88 -9.89 10.55
C ASP A 208 5.73 -8.64 10.37
N ILE A 209 5.09 -7.48 10.47
CA ILE A 209 5.76 -6.18 10.36
C ILE A 209 6.70 -5.92 11.53
N HIS A 210 6.55 -6.58 12.69
CA HIS A 210 7.48 -6.42 13.81
C HIS A 210 8.78 -7.20 13.61
N ASN A 211 8.86 -8.02 12.54
CA ASN A 211 10.01 -8.87 12.22
C ASN A 211 10.44 -8.75 10.75
N ILE A 212 10.51 -7.54 10.19
CA ILE A 212 10.91 -7.37 8.79
C ILE A 212 12.41 -7.56 8.54
N LYS A 213 13.26 -7.35 9.55
CA LYS A 213 14.70 -7.25 9.36
C LYS A 213 15.31 -8.57 8.88
N GLY A 214 16.01 -8.53 7.76
CA GLY A 214 16.58 -9.73 7.15
C GLY A 214 15.54 -10.68 6.55
N ASN A 215 14.27 -10.25 6.46
CA ASN A 215 13.17 -11.03 5.93
C ASN A 215 12.49 -10.32 4.76
N VAL A 216 12.32 -11.03 3.65
CA VAL A 216 11.42 -10.60 2.57
C VAL A 216 10.00 -10.56 3.13
N SER A 217 9.42 -9.36 3.20
CA SER A 217 8.22 -9.13 3.99
C SER A 217 7.18 -8.28 3.24
N SER A 218 5.91 -8.59 3.44
CA SER A 218 4.79 -7.75 2.96
C SER A 218 3.53 -8.08 3.75
N ASN A 219 2.76 -7.07 4.16
CA ASN A 219 1.43 -7.24 4.74
C ASN A 219 0.32 -6.51 3.96
N ILE A 220 0.61 -5.99 2.76
CA ILE A 220 -0.34 -5.24 1.94
C ILE A 220 -1.53 -6.11 1.53
N GLY A 221 -1.27 -7.34 1.10
CA GLY A 221 -2.30 -8.31 0.72
C GLY A 221 -3.19 -8.67 1.91
N LYS A 222 -2.60 -8.94 3.08
CA LYS A 222 -3.32 -9.17 4.34
C LYS A 222 -4.28 -8.02 4.66
N ILE A 223 -3.79 -6.77 4.62
CA ILE A 223 -4.62 -5.59 4.88
C ILE A 223 -5.79 -5.49 3.88
N ILE A 224 -5.54 -5.73 2.59
CA ILE A 224 -6.60 -5.71 1.58
C ILE A 224 -7.60 -6.86 1.80
N GLU A 225 -7.13 -8.05 2.19
CA GLU A 225 -7.98 -9.18 2.55
C GLU A 225 -8.88 -8.84 3.76
N ASP A 226 -8.32 -8.19 4.78
CA ASP A 226 -9.05 -7.73 5.97
C ASP A 226 -10.13 -6.70 5.59
N ILE A 227 -9.81 -5.72 4.73
CA ILE A 227 -10.80 -4.75 4.22
C ILE A 227 -11.93 -5.43 3.46
N ILE A 228 -11.62 -6.42 2.62
CA ILE A 228 -12.64 -7.19 1.87
C ILE A 228 -13.56 -7.96 2.83
N GLN A 229 -13.03 -8.41 3.97
CA GLN A 229 -13.77 -9.17 4.97
C GLN A 229 -14.49 -8.30 6.01
N ASP A 230 -14.19 -7.00 6.09
CA ASP A 230 -14.83 -6.07 7.01
C ASP A 230 -16.34 -5.93 6.67
N LYS A 231 -17.16 -6.18 7.67
CA LYS A 231 -18.63 -6.11 7.59
C LYS A 231 -19.21 -4.86 8.26
N ALA A 232 -18.37 -3.87 8.61
CA ALA A 232 -18.77 -2.63 9.28
C ALA A 232 -19.59 -2.90 10.55
N LYS A 233 -19.11 -3.82 11.40
CA LYS A 233 -19.72 -4.13 12.70
C LYS A 233 -19.19 -3.24 13.81
#